data_AF-A0AA39FHX0-F1
#
_entry.id   AF-A0AA39FHX0-F1
#
_cell.length_a   1.000
_cell.length_b   1.000
_cell.length_c   1.000
_cell.angle_alpha   90.00
_cell.angle_beta   90.00
_cell.angle_gamma   90.00
#
_symmetry.space_group_name_H-M   'P 1'
#
loop_
_entity.id
_entity.type
_entity.pdbx_description
1 polymer ?
#
loop_
_entity_poly.entity_id
_entity_poly.type
_entity_poly.pdbx_seq_one_letter_code
_entity_poly.pdbx_strand_id
1 'polypeptide(L)'
;MTLLNPGKQVIKYCLGYCLPSVKENAAKIRIKRLKLDEYLLMYFSDFEFVYAYDPKKICKPGDTVLVQNLPEKMTRLITHKVIEIIYPFGDVVDPITGKKVVKSQYRDWMKRTSEMYGEWDNAFDYDTAPPRGSQEDKRDFSHKDPVVRYHDDPDNPQPEAS
;
A
#
# COMPACT_ATOMS: atom_id res chain seq x y z
N MET A 1 38.94 -5.67 16.64
CA MET A 1 38.52 -4.75 15.55
C MET A 1 38.39 -5.56 14.27
N THR A 2 37.22 -6.13 14.02
CA THR A 2 36.93 -6.91 12.80
C THR A 2 36.43 -5.96 11.72
N LEU A 3 37.21 -5.81 10.65
CA LEU A 3 36.89 -5.02 9.47
C LEU A 3 35.71 -5.69 8.73
N LEU A 4 34.55 -5.04 8.75
CA LEU A 4 33.42 -5.39 7.89
C LEU A 4 33.80 -5.05 6.45
N ASN A 5 33.89 -6.07 5.59
CA ASN A 5 34.08 -5.91 4.15
C ASN A 5 33.03 -4.94 3.57
N PRO A 6 33.42 -3.85 2.89
CA PRO A 6 32.48 -2.85 2.36
C PRO A 6 31.68 -3.31 1.12
N GLY A 7 31.84 -4.55 0.66
CA GLY A 7 31.32 -5.02 -0.62
C GLY A 7 30.09 -5.94 -0.58
N LYS A 8 29.64 -6.40 0.59
CA LYS A 8 28.50 -7.34 0.67
C LYS A 8 27.29 -6.63 1.28
N GLN A 9 26.50 -5.97 0.44
CA GLN A 9 25.24 -5.39 0.90
C GLN A 9 24.33 -6.50 1.40
N VAL A 10 23.96 -6.42 2.68
CA VAL A 10 23.01 -7.33 3.30
C VAL A 10 21.64 -7.05 2.70
N ILE A 11 21.00 -8.09 2.20
CA ILE A 11 19.63 -8.03 1.72
C ILE A 11 18.71 -7.79 2.92
N LYS A 12 17.93 -6.71 2.87
CA LYS A 12 16.95 -6.29 3.86
C LYS A 12 15.57 -6.34 3.23
N TYR A 13 14.67 -7.01 3.92
CA TYR A 13 13.25 -7.05 3.59
C TYR A 13 12.51 -6.15 4.57
N CYS A 14 11.62 -5.32 4.03
CA CYS A 14 10.82 -4.38 4.80
C CYS A 14 9.36 -4.49 4.39
N LEU A 15 8.47 -4.39 5.37
CA LEU A 15 7.04 -4.21 5.14
C LEU A 15 6.70 -2.73 5.11
N GLY A 16 5.85 -2.34 4.17
CA GLY A 16 5.38 -0.96 4.09
C GLY A 16 4.03 -0.84 3.42
N TYR A 17 3.50 0.38 3.47
CA TYR A 17 2.26 0.75 2.81
C TYR A 17 2.56 1.53 1.53
N CYS A 18 1.91 1.16 0.43
CA CYS A 18 1.99 1.91 -0.81
C CYS A 18 1.25 3.25 -0.67
N LEU A 19 1.93 4.33 -1.02
CA LEU A 19 1.40 5.68 -1.09
C LEU A 19 1.19 6.09 -2.56
N PRO A 20 0.31 7.06 -2.83
CA PRO A 20 0.25 7.68 -4.15
C PRO A 20 1.60 8.29 -4.51
N SER A 21 2.02 8.05 -5.75
CA SER A 21 3.30 8.50 -6.31
C SER A 21 3.03 9.12 -7.68
N VAL A 22 3.58 10.32 -7.90
CA VAL A 22 3.58 10.98 -9.22
C VAL A 22 4.65 10.36 -10.14
N LYS A 23 5.64 9.65 -9.57
CA LYS A 23 6.77 9.16 -10.33
C LYS A 23 6.41 7.90 -11.11
N GLU A 24 6.64 7.94 -12.41
CA GLU A 24 6.47 6.78 -13.29
C GLU A 24 7.41 5.63 -12.91
N ASN A 25 6.92 4.39 -13.05
CA ASN A 25 7.65 3.15 -12.80
C ASN A 25 8.18 2.97 -11.36
N ALA A 26 7.70 3.78 -10.40
CA ALA A 26 8.11 3.69 -9.01
C ALA A 26 6.95 3.91 -8.04
N ALA A 27 6.82 2.99 -7.08
CA ALA A 27 5.89 3.11 -5.97
C ALA A 27 6.58 3.81 -4.79
N LYS A 28 5.90 4.79 -4.18
CA LYS A 28 6.34 5.40 -2.92
C LYS A 28 5.83 4.54 -1.78
N ILE A 29 6.71 4.09 -0.90
CA ILE A 29 6.37 3.16 0.17
C ILE A 29 6.73 3.79 1.52
N ARG A 30 5.78 3.75 2.45
CA ARG A 30 5.97 4.16 3.83
C ARG A 30 6.27 2.94 4.70
N ILE A 31 7.49 2.89 5.21
CA ILE A 31 7.95 1.87 6.15
C ILE A 31 7.82 2.42 7.56
N LYS A 32 7.16 1.68 8.45
CA LYS A 32 7.04 2.02 9.87
C LYS A 32 8.19 1.39 10.63
N ARG A 33 9.00 2.20 11.31
CA ARG A 33 10.03 1.76 12.25
C ARG A 33 9.63 2.14 13.67
N LEU A 34 10.07 1.37 14.64
CA LEU A 34 9.90 1.70 16.05
C LEU A 34 11.23 2.23 16.57
N LYS A 35 11.26 3.51 16.94
CA LYS A 35 12.43 4.16 17.52
C LYS A 35 12.23 4.25 19.03
N LEU A 36 13.21 3.75 19.79
CA LEU A 36 13.22 3.86 21.24
C LEU A 36 13.59 5.30 21.63
N ASP A 37 12.77 5.91 22.48
CA ASP A 37 13.14 7.10 23.22
C ASP A 37 13.82 6.66 24.52
N GLU A 38 15.10 7.01 24.69
CA GLU A 38 15.91 6.60 25.84
C GLU A 38 15.52 7.32 27.14
N TYR A 39 14.89 8.49 27.06
CA TYR A 39 14.43 9.22 28.23
C TYR A 39 13.12 8.66 28.77
N LEU A 40 12.17 8.37 27.88
CA LEU A 40 10.86 7.81 28.24
C LEU A 40 10.85 6.28 28.32
N LEU A 41 11.90 5.61 27.81
CA LEU A 41 11.98 4.15 27.62
C LEU A 41 10.76 3.58 26.87
N MET A 42 10.26 4.33 25.88
CA MET A 42 9.07 4.00 25.10
C MET A 42 9.37 4.02 23.60
N TYR A 43 8.76 3.09 22.85
CA TYR A 43 8.88 3.04 21.40
C TYR A 43 7.86 3.95 20.71
N PHE A 44 8.36 4.84 19.85
CA PHE A 44 7.54 5.67 18.99
C PHE A 44 7.60 5.20 17.54
N SER A 45 6.50 5.43 16.83
CA SER A 45 6.40 5.11 15.41
C SER A 45 7.09 6.19 14.58
N ASP A 46 8.18 5.84 13.94
CA ASP A 46 8.87 6.66 12.95
C ASP A 46 8.58 6.14 11.53
N PHE A 47 8.51 7.03 10.55
CA PHE A 47 8.11 6.69 9.19
C PHE A 47 9.22 7.04 8.20
N GLU A 48 9.76 6.01 7.55
CA GLU A 48 10.73 6.15 6.47
C GLU A 48 10.02 6.02 5.11
N PHE A 49 10.34 6.89 4.17
CA PHE A 49 9.78 6.86 2.82
C PHE A 49 10.83 6.39 1.82
N VAL A 50 10.51 5.34 1.08
CA VAL A 50 11.39 4.77 0.06
C VAL A 50 10.68 4.68 -1.28
N TYR A 51 11.43 4.80 -2.37
CA TYR A 51 10.92 4.51 -3.71
C TYR A 51 11.34 3.11 -4.13
N ALA A 52 10.35 2.30 -4.44
CA ALA A 52 10.54 0.96 -4.95
C ALA A 52 10.26 0.90 -6.45
N TYR A 53 11.07 0.14 -7.18
CA TYR A 53 10.88 -0.14 -8.59
C TYR A 53 9.60 -0.97 -8.80
N ASP A 54 8.67 -0.44 -9.59
CA ASP A 54 7.43 -1.09 -9.99
C ASP A 54 7.03 -0.62 -11.40
N PRO A 55 7.62 -1.19 -12.47
CA PRO A 55 7.37 -0.77 -13.84
C PRO A 55 5.98 -1.19 -14.34
N LYS A 56 5.38 -2.23 -13.75
CA LYS A 56 4.06 -2.74 -14.13
C LYS A 56 2.92 -2.06 -13.36
N LYS A 57 3.24 -1.14 -12.44
CA LYS A 57 2.28 -0.47 -11.53
C LYS A 57 1.34 -1.48 -10.87
N ILE A 58 1.90 -2.60 -10.40
CA ILE A 58 1.12 -3.66 -9.75
C ILE A 58 0.59 -3.16 -8.41
N CYS A 59 1.39 -2.35 -7.71
CA CYS A 59 1.01 -1.78 -6.42
C CYS A 59 -0.02 -0.67 -6.58
N LYS A 60 -1.09 -0.72 -5.79
CA LYS A 60 -2.03 0.39 -5.67
C LYS A 60 -1.89 1.08 -4.31
N PRO A 61 -2.06 2.41 -4.22
CA PRO A 61 -2.24 3.16 -2.98
C PRO A 61 -3.11 2.43 -1.93
N GLY A 62 -2.56 2.25 -0.74
CA GLY A 62 -3.22 1.56 0.38
C GLY A 62 -2.86 0.09 0.55
N ASP A 63 -2.21 -0.54 -0.43
CA ASP A 63 -1.77 -1.92 -0.32
C ASP A 63 -0.60 -2.06 0.67
N THR A 64 -0.54 -3.20 1.36
CA THR A 64 0.62 -3.60 2.16
C THR A 64 1.55 -4.45 1.31
N VAL A 65 2.80 -4.00 1.17
CA VAL A 65 3.75 -4.54 0.21
C VAL A 65 5.04 -4.97 0.89
N LEU A 66 5.63 -6.04 0.38
CA LEU A 66 6.97 -6.48 0.73
C LEU A 66 7.98 -5.86 -0.22
N VAL A 67 8.98 -5.21 0.37
CA VAL A 67 10.00 -4.47 -0.36
C VAL A 67 11.38 -4.98 0.01
N GLN A 68 12.25 -5.09 -0.97
CA GLN A 68 13.64 -5.49 -0.77
C GLN A 68 14.58 -4.40 -1.28
N ASN A 69 15.67 -4.14 -0.55
CA ASN A 69 16.72 -3.25 -1.04
C ASN A 69 17.42 -3.84 -2.27
N LEU A 70 17.74 -2.98 -3.23
CA LEU A 70 18.55 -3.39 -4.37
C LEU A 70 20.04 -3.39 -3.97
N PRO A 71 20.84 -4.36 -4.46
CA PRO A 71 22.29 -4.39 -4.20
C PRO A 71 23.01 -3.18 -4.80
N GLU A 72 22.47 -2.63 -5.89
CA GLU A 72 22.91 -1.40 -6.53
C GLU A 72 21.70 -0.50 -6.75
N LYS A 73 21.84 0.79 -6.45
CA LYS A 73 20.75 1.76 -6.66
C LYS A 73 20.54 1.94 -8.15
N MET A 74 19.36 1.56 -8.66
CA MET A 74 19.02 1.72 -10.08
C MET A 74 19.11 3.19 -10.53
N THR A 75 18.56 4.09 -9.72
CA THR A 75 18.63 5.54 -9.94
C THR A 75 18.88 6.26 -8.62
N ARG A 76 19.10 7.58 -8.65
CA ARG A 76 19.31 8.38 -7.44
C ARG A 76 18.19 8.23 -6.40
N LEU A 77 16.96 7.99 -6.86
CA LEU A 77 15.77 7.91 -6.00
C LEU A 77 15.30 6.47 -5.75
N ILE A 78 15.41 5.59 -6.73
CA ILE A 78 14.91 4.21 -6.62
C ILE A 78 15.97 3.36 -5.92
N THR A 79 15.65 2.96 -4.70
CA THR A 79 16.57 2.23 -3.80
C THR A 79 16.13 0.80 -3.53
N HIS A 80 14.83 0.51 -3.70
CA HIS A 80 14.24 -0.78 -3.39
C HIS A 80 13.52 -1.35 -4.61
N LYS A 81 13.12 -2.62 -4.54
CA LYS A 81 12.22 -3.29 -5.48
C LYS A 81 11.02 -3.87 -4.74
N VAL A 82 9.85 -3.81 -5.37
CA VAL A 82 8.67 -4.52 -4.89
C VAL A 82 8.85 -6.01 -5.18
N ILE A 83 8.60 -6.86 -4.19
CA ILE A 83 8.60 -8.31 -4.37
C ILE A 83 7.18 -8.81 -4.58
N GLU A 84 6.31 -8.50 -3.63
CA GLU A 84 4.94 -8.99 -3.60
C GLU A 84 4.03 -8.04 -2.83
N ILE A 85 2.74 -8.13 -3.14
CA ILE A 85 1.67 -7.48 -2.39
C ILE A 85 1.16 -8.52 -1.39
N ILE A 86 1.31 -8.24 -0.11
CA ILE A 86 0.92 -9.18 0.95
C ILE A 86 -0.56 -8.99 1.29
N TYR A 87 -0.99 -7.74 1.47
CA TYR A 87 -2.39 -7.43 1.74
C TYR A 87 -2.89 -6.36 0.77
N PRO A 88 -3.76 -6.72 -0.19
CA PRO A 88 -4.42 -5.74 -1.04
C PRO A 88 -5.43 -4.94 -0.21
N PHE A 89 -5.61 -3.68 -0.56
CA PHE A 89 -6.59 -2.82 0.11
C PHE A 89 -8.02 -3.30 -0.18
N GLY A 90 -8.80 -3.59 0.86
CA GLY A 90 -10.23 -3.95 0.76
C GLY A 90 -10.52 -5.45 0.60
N ASP A 91 -9.60 -6.24 0.06
CA ASP A 91 -9.78 -7.68 -0.18
C ASP A 91 -8.73 -8.54 0.52
N VAL A 92 -8.63 -8.35 1.83
CA VAL A 92 -7.67 -9.05 2.68
C VAL A 92 -8.04 -10.52 2.81
N VAL A 93 -7.06 -11.38 2.53
CA VAL A 93 -7.11 -12.82 2.76
C VAL A 93 -6.34 -13.13 4.04
N ASP A 94 -6.96 -13.89 4.94
CA ASP A 94 -6.29 -14.38 6.15
C ASP A 94 -5.19 -15.37 5.75
N PRO A 95 -3.91 -15.12 6.10
CA PRO A 95 -2.80 -15.99 5.71
C PRO A 95 -2.86 -17.38 6.35
N ILE A 96 -3.61 -17.55 7.44
CA ILE A 96 -3.70 -18.85 8.14
C ILE A 96 -4.76 -19.74 7.49
N THR A 97 -5.96 -19.19 7.25
CA THR A 97 -7.10 -19.96 6.77
C THR A 97 -7.33 -19.87 5.26
N GLY A 98 -6.71 -18.90 4.59
CA GLY A 98 -6.95 -18.61 3.18
C GLY A 98 -8.33 -18.00 2.88
N LYS A 99 -9.10 -17.66 3.92
CA LYS A 99 -10.44 -17.09 3.77
C LYS A 99 -10.40 -15.56 3.71
N LYS A 100 -11.36 -14.98 3.00
CA LYS A 100 -11.51 -13.52 2.94
C LYS A 100 -12.09 -12.99 4.24
N VAL A 101 -11.53 -11.89 4.73
CA VAL A 101 -11.89 -11.28 6.01
C VAL A 101 -12.28 -9.83 5.81
N VAL A 102 -13.26 -9.37 6.58
CA VAL A 102 -13.63 -7.97 6.71
C VAL A 102 -13.46 -7.59 8.18
N LYS A 103 -12.47 -6.73 8.46
CA LYS A 103 -12.10 -6.33 9.82
C LYS A 103 -11.74 -7.54 10.69
N SER A 104 -12.66 -7.99 11.53
CA SER A 104 -12.49 -9.10 12.46
C SER A 104 -13.36 -10.32 12.13
N GLN A 105 -14.13 -10.30 11.04
CA GLN A 105 -15.08 -11.34 10.70
C GLN A 105 -14.79 -11.96 9.33
N TYR A 106 -14.94 -13.27 9.22
CA TYR A 106 -14.87 -13.98 7.94
C TYR A 106 -16.10 -13.64 7.08
N ARG A 107 -15.88 -13.45 5.78
CA ARG A 107 -16.98 -13.14 4.84
C ARG A 107 -18.04 -14.25 4.81
N ASP A 108 -17.63 -15.51 4.85
CA ASP A 108 -18.54 -16.66 4.90
C ASP A 108 -19.50 -16.58 6.10
N TRP A 109 -18.98 -16.15 7.26
CA TRP A 109 -19.78 -16.02 8.48
C TRP A 109 -20.78 -14.88 8.37
N MET A 110 -20.36 -13.74 7.80
CA MET A 110 -21.26 -12.62 7.54
C MET A 110 -22.39 -13.02 6.59
N LYS A 111 -22.06 -13.73 5.51
CA LYS A 111 -23.04 -14.23 4.54
C LYS A 111 -24.06 -15.16 5.21
N ARG A 112 -23.58 -16.16 5.96
CA ARG A 112 -24.46 -17.09 6.69
C ARG A 112 -25.34 -16.37 7.72
N THR A 113 -24.81 -15.35 8.38
CA THR A 113 -25.58 -14.54 9.34
C THR A 113 -26.67 -13.74 8.61
N SER A 114 -26.35 -13.16 7.46
CA SER A 114 -27.29 -12.42 6.60
C SER A 114 -28.42 -13.33 6.09
N GLU A 115 -28.10 -14.55 5.66
CA GLU A 115 -29.09 -15.55 5.25
C GLU A 115 -30.04 -15.93 6.40
N MET A 116 -29.55 -15.99 7.64
CA MET A 116 -30.35 -16.37 8.81
C MET A 116 -31.28 -15.25 9.31
N TYR A 117 -30.81 -14.01 9.32
CA TYR A 117 -31.53 -12.87 9.88
C TYR A 117 -32.27 -12.03 8.82
N GLY A 118 -32.08 -12.33 7.54
CA GLY A 118 -32.54 -11.53 6.41
C GLY A 118 -31.50 -10.52 5.97
N GLU A 119 -31.39 -10.34 4.65
CA GLU A 119 -30.51 -9.34 4.06
C GLU A 119 -31.12 -7.94 4.22
N TRP A 120 -30.28 -6.95 4.50
CA TRP A 120 -30.69 -5.55 4.44
C TRP A 120 -30.64 -5.08 2.98
N ASP A 121 -31.61 -4.29 2.53
CA ASP A 121 -31.66 -3.77 1.15
C ASP A 121 -30.38 -3.01 0.73
N ASN A 122 -29.65 -2.44 1.71
CA ASN A 122 -28.41 -1.69 1.50
C ASN A 122 -27.14 -2.49 1.85
N ALA A 123 -27.24 -3.81 2.03
CA ALA A 123 -26.09 -4.65 2.34
C ALA A 123 -25.10 -4.68 1.16
N PHE A 124 -23.81 -4.65 1.47
CA PHE A 124 -22.77 -4.75 0.45
C PHE A 124 -22.57 -6.20 0.05
N ASP A 125 -22.87 -6.55 -1.20
CA ASP A 125 -22.63 -7.87 -1.75
C ASP A 125 -21.15 -8.04 -2.13
N TYR A 126 -20.47 -8.96 -1.44
CA TYR A 126 -19.06 -9.24 -1.65
C TYR A 126 -18.78 -10.18 -2.84
N ASP A 127 -19.78 -10.91 -3.33
CA ASP A 127 -19.62 -11.87 -4.42
C ASP A 127 -19.64 -11.17 -5.78
N THR A 128 -20.47 -10.14 -5.92
CA THR A 128 -20.53 -9.29 -7.12
C THR A 128 -19.57 -8.11 -7.09
N ALA A 129 -19.03 -7.78 -5.92
CA ALA A 129 -18.10 -6.66 -5.75
C ALA A 129 -16.78 -6.86 -6.51
N PRO A 130 -16.20 -5.78 -7.06
CA PRO A 130 -14.86 -5.84 -7.63
C PRO A 130 -13.82 -6.15 -6.53
N PRO A 131 -12.60 -6.59 -6.89
CA PRO A 131 -11.54 -6.97 -5.94
C PRO A 131 -11.06 -5.87 -4.97
N ARG A 132 -11.51 -4.61 -5.11
CA ARG A 132 -11.28 -3.52 -4.15
C ARG A 132 -12.54 -3.05 -3.42
N GLY A 133 -13.65 -3.75 -3.66
CA GLY A 133 -14.98 -3.43 -3.16
C GLY A 133 -15.41 -2.01 -3.53
N SER A 134 -16.03 -1.33 -2.58
CA SER A 134 -16.52 0.05 -2.73
C SER A 134 -15.45 1.13 -2.55
N GLN A 135 -14.16 0.77 -2.48
CA GLN A 135 -13.09 1.73 -2.18
C GLN A 135 -12.61 2.52 -3.40
N GLU A 136 -12.81 1.97 -4.59
CA GLU A 136 -12.60 2.67 -5.86
C GLU A 136 -13.43 3.96 -5.88
N ASP A 137 -12.83 5.07 -6.31
CA ASP A 137 -13.39 6.43 -6.31
C ASP A 137 -13.71 7.06 -4.94
N LYS A 138 -13.56 6.34 -3.82
CA LYS A 138 -13.74 6.91 -2.47
C LYS A 138 -12.43 7.21 -1.78
N ARG A 139 -11.60 6.18 -1.63
CA ARG A 139 -10.27 6.26 -1.00
C ARG A 139 -9.16 5.86 -1.96
N ASP A 140 -9.53 5.18 -3.04
CA ASP A 140 -8.65 4.80 -4.12
C ASP A 140 -8.92 5.63 -5.36
N PHE A 141 -7.93 6.44 -5.75
CA PHE A 141 -7.92 7.20 -7.00
C PHE A 141 -6.80 6.75 -7.94
N SER A 142 -6.29 5.52 -7.76
CA SER A 142 -5.13 5.01 -8.51
C SER A 142 -5.37 4.87 -10.01
N HIS A 143 -6.64 4.81 -10.44
CA HIS A 143 -7.02 4.73 -11.85
C HIS A 143 -7.05 6.09 -12.55
N LYS A 144 -7.01 7.20 -11.80
CA LYS A 144 -6.98 8.57 -12.35
C LYS A 144 -5.54 9.01 -12.51
N ASP A 145 -5.25 9.74 -13.58
CA ASP A 145 -3.93 10.33 -13.76
C ASP A 145 -3.70 11.43 -12.72
N PRO A 146 -2.50 11.49 -12.11
CA PRO A 146 -2.19 12.44 -11.06
C PRO A 146 -2.06 13.86 -11.65
N VAL A 147 -3.12 14.65 -11.59
CA VAL A 147 -3.09 16.06 -12.01
C VAL A 147 -2.53 16.94 -10.89
N VAL A 148 -1.44 17.66 -11.18
CA VAL A 148 -0.92 18.72 -10.30
C VAL A 148 -1.57 20.05 -10.71
N ARG A 149 -2.51 20.53 -9.90
CA ARG A 149 -3.09 21.87 -10.04
C ARG A 149 -2.20 22.89 -9.34
N TYR A 150 -1.69 23.86 -10.10
CA TYR A 150 -0.90 24.99 -9.57
C TYR A 150 -1.79 26.20 -9.26
N HIS A 151 -2.89 26.37 -10.01
CA HIS A 151 -3.85 27.45 -9.83
C HIS A 151 -5.30 26.93 -10.01
N ASP A 152 -6.22 27.46 -9.22
CA ASP A 152 -7.66 27.15 -9.26
C ASP A 152 -8.44 28.38 -9.79
N ASP A 153 -8.14 28.81 -11.02
CA ASP A 153 -8.86 29.90 -11.68
C ASP A 153 -10.04 29.37 -12.51
N PRO A 154 -11.30 29.72 -12.21
CA PRO A 154 -12.47 29.19 -12.93
C PRO A 154 -12.55 29.68 -14.39
N ASP A 155 -12.00 30.86 -14.69
CA ASP A 155 -11.99 31.45 -16.03
C ASP A 155 -10.78 31.01 -16.88
N ASN A 156 -9.77 30.40 -16.26
CA ASN A 156 -8.58 29.91 -16.95
C ASN A 156 -8.16 28.55 -16.35
N PRO A 157 -8.98 27.50 -16.57
CA PRO A 157 -8.68 26.18 -16.04
C PRO A 157 -7.35 25.69 -16.61
N GLN A 158 -6.45 25.28 -15.72
CA GLN A 158 -5.13 24.79 -16.10
C GLN A 158 -5.25 23.56 -17.00
N PRO A 159 -4.52 23.49 -18.14
CA PRO A 159 -4.50 22.27 -18.94
C PRO A 159 -3.91 21.12 -18.12
N GLU A 160 -4.55 19.97 -18.18
CA GLU A 160 -4.12 18.77 -17.47
C GLU A 160 -2.75 18.33 -18.02
N ALA A 161 -1.69 18.64 -17.28
CA ALA A 161 -0.34 18.24 -17.64
C ALA A 161 -0.23 16.72 -17.46
N SER A 162 -0.04 16.02 -18.58
CA SER A 162 0.30 14.59 -18.64
C SER A 162 1.73 14.36 -18.19
#